data_AF-A0A4Q3EE42-F1
#
_entry.id   AF-A0A4Q3EE42-F1
#
_cell.length_a   1.000
_cell.length_b   1.000
_cell.length_c   1.000
_cell.angle_alpha   90.00
_cell.angle_beta   90.00
_cell.angle_gamma   90.00
#
_symmetry.space_group_name_H-M   'P 1'
#
loop_
_entity.id
_entity.type
_entity.pdbx_description
1 polymer ?
#
loop_
_entity_poly.entity_id
_entity_poly.type
_entity_poly.pdbx_seq_one_letter_code
_entity_poly.pdbx_strand_id
1 'polypeptide(L)'
;MAKETRNRINVQNISFKKRFAALGNLPQFFKLVWQSSPWKTSLSFLLRLVRSAMPVALLYVGKLIVDQVVLLNYNASNQSDHHYLWQLVAAEFGLALLTDALNRLINLLDSLLGDQFSNHTSIRLMRHAATLDLDQFEDSVFY
;
A
#
# COMPACT_ATOMS: atom_id res chain seq x y z
N MET A 1 -4.20 -53.89 5.33
CA MET A 1 -4.22 -52.93 4.21
C MET A 1 -5.04 -51.72 4.64
N ALA A 2 -4.40 -50.72 5.26
CA ALA A 2 -5.07 -49.57 5.86
C ALA A 2 -5.15 -48.39 4.86
N LYS A 3 -6.33 -47.78 4.75
CA LYS A 3 -6.66 -46.74 3.78
C LYS A 3 -6.33 -45.38 4.38
N GLU A 4 -5.23 -44.77 3.96
CA GLU A 4 -4.90 -43.37 4.27
C GLU A 4 -5.93 -42.43 3.61
N THR A 5 -6.76 -41.78 4.41
CA THR A 5 -7.62 -40.68 3.99
C THR A 5 -6.80 -39.39 3.93
N ARG A 6 -6.09 -39.17 2.81
CA ARG A 6 -5.49 -37.87 2.49
C ARG A 6 -6.59 -36.80 2.42
N ASN A 7 -6.69 -35.98 3.46
CA ASN A 7 -7.58 -34.82 3.54
C ASN A 7 -7.11 -33.74 2.55
N ARG A 8 -7.48 -33.90 1.28
CA ARG A 8 -7.24 -32.90 0.23
C ARG A 8 -8.30 -31.81 0.40
N ILE A 9 -7.92 -30.69 1.00
CA ILE A 9 -8.73 -29.46 0.95
C ILE A 9 -8.91 -29.12 -0.53
N ASN A 10 -10.09 -29.39 -1.08
CA ASN A 10 -10.41 -29.13 -2.47
C ASN A 10 -10.63 -27.62 -2.67
N VAL A 11 -9.55 -26.91 -3.04
CA VAL A 11 -9.52 -25.45 -3.24
C VAL A 11 -10.42 -25.00 -4.42
N GLN A 12 -10.93 -25.92 -5.25
CA GLN A 12 -11.63 -25.59 -6.49
C GLN A 12 -13.10 -25.17 -6.32
N ASN A 13 -13.72 -25.34 -5.13
CA ASN A 13 -15.13 -24.99 -4.90
C ASN A 13 -15.35 -24.05 -3.70
N ILE A 14 -14.58 -22.96 -3.63
CA ILE A 14 -14.88 -21.88 -2.67
C ILE A 14 -16.00 -21.01 -3.24
N SER A 15 -17.25 -21.32 -2.89
CA SER A 15 -18.42 -20.51 -3.22
C SER A 15 -18.21 -19.04 -2.81
N PHE A 16 -18.64 -18.08 -3.64
CA PHE A 16 -18.55 -16.63 -3.40
C PHE A 16 -19.02 -16.23 -1.99
N LYS A 17 -20.02 -16.93 -1.44
CA LYS A 17 -20.54 -16.70 -0.08
C LYS A 17 -19.52 -17.01 1.02
N LYS A 18 -18.69 -18.05 0.83
CA LYS A 18 -17.59 -18.41 1.75
C LYS A 18 -16.41 -17.43 1.65
N ARG A 19 -16.14 -16.90 0.44
CA ARG A 19 -15.16 -15.81 0.25
C ARG A 19 -15.59 -14.53 0.96
N PHE A 20 -16.87 -14.18 0.88
CA PHE A 20 -17.45 -13.04 1.59
C PHE A 20 -17.42 -13.22 3.12
N ALA A 21 -17.71 -14.43 3.61
CA ALA A 21 -17.61 -14.73 5.04
C ALA A 21 -16.17 -14.59 5.57
N ALA A 22 -15.15 -14.91 4.75
CA ALA A 22 -13.75 -14.75 5.12
C ALA A 22 -13.31 -13.28 5.25
N LEU A 23 -14.00 -12.33 4.59
CA LEU A 23 -13.78 -10.89 4.78
C LEU A 23 -14.11 -10.44 6.21
N GLY A 24 -14.95 -11.17 6.94
CA GLY A 24 -15.25 -10.91 8.35
C GLY A 24 -14.03 -10.98 9.28
N ASN A 25 -12.92 -11.60 8.85
CA ASN A 25 -11.68 -11.67 9.62
C ASN A 25 -10.76 -10.45 9.42
N LEU A 26 -11.02 -9.61 8.40
CA LEU A 26 -10.27 -8.38 8.14
C LEU A 26 -10.18 -7.42 9.34
N PRO A 27 -11.26 -7.12 10.10
CA PRO A 27 -11.17 -6.23 11.26
C PRO A 27 -10.20 -6.73 12.34
N GLN A 28 -10.12 -8.04 12.58
CA GLN A 28 -9.15 -8.62 13.52
C GLN A 28 -7.71 -8.51 12.98
N PHE A 29 -7.53 -8.67 11.67
CA PHE A 29 -6.25 -8.48 11.00
C PHE A 29 -5.77 -7.02 11.07
N PHE A 30 -6.64 -6.05 10.81
CA PHE A 30 -6.33 -4.62 10.97
C PHE A 30 -5.97 -4.26 12.41
N LYS A 31 -6.63 -4.88 13.40
CA LYS A 31 -6.31 -4.71 14.82
C LYS A 31 -4.90 -5.23 15.16
N LEU A 32 -4.49 -6.36 14.60
CA LEU A 32 -3.13 -6.92 14.74
C LEU A 32 -2.06 -6.05 14.06
N VAL A 33 -2.34 -5.52 12.87
CA VAL A 33 -1.45 -4.57 12.18
C VAL A 33 -1.27 -3.29 13.01
N TRP A 34 -2.36 -2.78 13.57
CA TRP A 34 -2.35 -1.61 14.45
C TRP A 34 -1.56 -1.83 15.75
N GLN A 35 -1.54 -3.05 16.29
CA GLN A 35 -0.74 -3.40 17.47
C GLN A 35 0.76 -3.54 17.18
N SER A 36 1.14 -3.91 15.95
CA SER A 36 2.55 -4.11 15.56
C SER A 36 3.30 -2.81 15.30
N SER A 37 2.70 -1.84 14.60
CA SER A 37 3.36 -0.55 14.34
C SER A 37 2.36 0.61 14.11
N PRO A 38 1.68 1.08 15.18
CA PRO A 38 0.62 2.09 15.06
C PRO A 38 1.13 3.40 14.44
N TRP A 39 2.40 3.75 14.68
CA TRP A 39 3.03 4.93 14.09
C TRP A 39 3.18 4.84 12.57
N LYS A 40 3.71 3.71 12.05
CA LYS A 40 3.93 3.53 10.61
C LYS A 40 2.61 3.38 9.85
N THR A 41 1.63 2.70 10.43
CA THR A 41 0.28 2.58 9.85
C THR A 41 -0.43 3.92 9.80
N SER A 42 -0.39 4.71 10.88
CA SER A 42 -1.01 6.05 10.91
C SER A 42 -0.33 7.00 9.93
N LEU A 43 1.00 6.99 9.85
CA LEU A 43 1.76 7.80 8.90
C LEU A 43 1.43 7.42 7.45
N SER A 44 1.42 6.13 7.10
CA SER A 44 1.04 5.67 5.75
C SER A 44 -0.39 6.07 5.41
N PHE A 45 -1.33 5.95 6.36
CA PHE A 45 -2.71 6.38 6.17
C PHE A 45 -2.82 7.89 5.91
N LEU A 46 -2.16 8.72 6.72
CA LEU A 46 -2.13 10.18 6.53
C LEU A 46 -1.51 10.57 5.18
N LEU A 47 -0.39 9.96 4.81
CA LEU A 47 0.25 10.19 3.51
C LEU A 47 -0.67 9.80 2.35
N ARG A 48 -1.43 8.71 2.49
CA ARG A 48 -2.41 8.27 1.49
C ARG A 48 -3.60 9.24 1.38
N LEU A 49 -4.07 9.79 2.50
CA LEU A 49 -5.10 10.83 2.49
C LEU A 49 -4.62 12.07 1.73
N VAL A 50 -3.42 12.56 2.04
CA VAL A 50 -2.81 13.70 1.33
C VAL A 50 -2.64 13.38 -0.15
N ARG A 51 -2.12 12.19 -0.48
CA ARG A 51 -1.98 11.72 -1.87
C ARG A 51 -3.32 11.71 -2.62
N SER A 52 -4.42 11.33 -1.98
CA SER A 52 -5.74 11.29 -2.63
C SER A 52 -6.26 12.66 -3.07
N ALA A 53 -5.76 13.75 -2.47
CA ALA A 53 -6.08 15.10 -2.88
C ALA A 53 -5.25 15.59 -4.09
N MET A 54 -4.10 14.95 -4.38
CA MET A 54 -3.18 15.37 -5.44
C MET A 54 -3.81 15.42 -6.84
N PRO A 55 -4.59 14.42 -7.29
CA PRO A 55 -5.22 14.47 -8.61
C PRO A 55 -6.17 15.67 -8.77
N VAL A 56 -6.91 15.99 -7.70
CA VAL A 56 -7.84 17.13 -7.69
C VAL A 56 -7.07 18.45 -7.73
N ALA A 57 -6.00 18.57 -6.94
CA ALA A 57 -5.14 19.75 -6.93
C ALA A 57 -4.48 20.00 -8.30
N LEU A 58 -3.94 18.95 -8.94
CA LEU A 58 -3.37 19.03 -10.28
C LEU A 58 -4.41 19.48 -11.32
N LEU A 59 -5.61 18.90 -11.30
CA LEU A 59 -6.70 19.31 -12.20
C LEU A 59 -7.10 20.78 -11.98
N TYR A 60 -7.17 21.22 -10.73
CA TYR A 60 -7.52 22.59 -10.39
C TYR A 60 -6.47 23.60 -10.89
N VAL A 61 -5.17 23.32 -10.67
CA VAL A 61 -4.09 24.19 -11.18
C VAL A 61 -4.03 24.15 -12.70
N GLY A 62 -4.17 22.98 -13.32
CA GLY A 62 -4.24 22.85 -14.78
C GLY A 62 -5.38 23.67 -15.39
N LYS A 63 -6.56 23.67 -14.75
CA LYS A 63 -7.67 24.55 -15.14
C LYS A 63 -7.26 26.03 -15.09
N LEU A 64 -6.64 26.48 -14.00
CA LEU A 64 -6.21 27.89 -13.86
C LEU A 64 -5.19 28.30 -14.93
N ILE A 65 -4.28 27.40 -15.31
CA ILE A 65 -3.33 27.63 -16.41
C ILE A 65 -4.09 27.83 -17.72
N VAL A 66 -5.02 26.94 -18.04
CA VAL A 66 -5.83 27.05 -19.27
C VAL A 66 -6.64 28.35 -19.30
N ASP A 67 -7.32 28.68 -18.20
CA ASP A 67 -8.09 29.92 -18.06
C ASP A 67 -7.20 31.15 -18.32
N GLN A 68 -5.99 31.17 -17.77
CA GLN A 68 -5.03 32.27 -17.94
C GLN A 68 -4.50 32.36 -19.37
N VAL A 69 -4.19 31.22 -20.01
CA VAL A 69 -3.73 31.18 -21.42
C VAL A 69 -4.82 31.73 -22.34
N VAL A 70 -6.07 31.36 -22.12
CA VAL A 70 -7.22 31.87 -22.88
C VAL A 70 -7.37 33.38 -22.68
N LEU A 71 -7.27 33.87 -21.45
CA LEU A 71 -7.35 35.30 -21.14
C LEU A 71 -6.25 36.12 -21.84
N LEU A 72 -5.01 35.62 -21.82
CA LEU A 72 -3.87 36.26 -22.48
C LEU A 72 -4.05 36.29 -24.01
N ASN A 73 -4.63 35.23 -24.59
CA ASN A 73 -4.91 35.16 -26.02
C ASN A 73 -5.93 36.22 -26.47
N TYR A 74 -6.99 36.43 -25.68
CA TYR A 74 -8.02 37.45 -26.00
C TYR A 74 -7.53 38.89 -25.84
N ASN A 75 -6.58 39.16 -24.93
CA ASN A 75 -6.12 40.52 -24.61
C ASN A 75 -4.77 40.90 -25.26
N ALA A 76 -4.38 40.21 -26.32
CA ALA A 76 -3.06 40.30 -26.97
C ALA A 76 -2.64 41.72 -27.46
N SER A 77 -3.54 42.70 -27.45
CA SER A 77 -3.28 44.10 -27.83
C SER A 77 -2.68 44.96 -26.71
N ASN A 78 -2.80 44.57 -25.44
CA ASN A 78 -2.12 45.23 -24.32
C ASN A 78 -0.90 44.41 -23.88
N GLN A 79 0.16 45.09 -23.42
CA GLN A 79 1.34 44.45 -22.79
C GLN A 79 0.87 43.50 -21.68
N SER A 80 0.72 42.24 -22.04
CA SER A 80 0.06 41.26 -21.20
C SER A 80 1.08 40.72 -20.22
N ASP A 81 0.79 40.81 -18.93
CA ASP A 81 1.69 40.30 -17.89
C ASP A 81 1.62 38.77 -17.83
N HIS A 82 2.71 38.11 -18.24
CA HIS A 82 2.84 36.66 -18.25
C HIS A 82 3.38 36.11 -16.91
N HIS A 83 3.71 36.98 -15.96
CA HIS A 83 4.30 36.58 -14.69
C HIS A 83 3.41 35.62 -13.91
N TYR A 84 2.10 35.90 -13.86
CA TYR A 84 1.13 35.03 -13.19
C TYR A 84 1.02 33.63 -13.82
N LEU A 85 1.12 33.53 -15.16
CA LEU A 85 1.12 32.24 -15.85
C LEU A 85 2.33 31.39 -15.44
N TRP A 86 3.52 32.00 -15.41
CA TRP A 86 4.74 31.30 -14.97
C TRP A 86 4.67 30.87 -13.49
N GLN A 87 4.02 31.66 -12.63
CA GLN A 87 3.77 31.25 -11.25
C GLN A 87 2.87 30.00 -11.17
N LEU A 88 1.81 29.93 -11.99
CA LEU A 88 0.93 28.76 -12.05
C LEU A 88 1.68 27.51 -12.57
N VAL A 89 2.50 27.66 -13.60
CA VAL A 89 3.34 26.57 -14.14
C VAL A 89 4.34 26.08 -13.09
N ALA A 90 4.99 26.98 -12.36
CA ALA A 90 5.89 26.62 -11.27
C ALA A 90 5.13 25.89 -10.13
N ALA A 91 3.90 26.31 -9.82
CA ALA A 91 3.06 25.65 -8.83
C ALA A 91 2.63 24.24 -9.28
N GLU A 92 2.25 24.07 -10.56
CA GLU A 92 1.93 22.75 -11.14
C GLU A 92 3.14 21.82 -11.08
N PHE A 93 4.32 22.31 -11.45
CA PHE A 93 5.57 21.56 -11.36
C PHE A 93 5.87 21.15 -9.91
N GLY A 94 5.71 22.06 -8.95
CA GLY A 94 5.85 21.76 -7.53
C GLY A 94 4.87 20.68 -7.05
N LEU A 95 3.61 20.75 -7.46
CA LEU A 95 2.60 19.72 -7.16
C LEU A 95 2.95 18.37 -7.79
N ALA A 96 3.45 18.35 -9.03
CA ALA A 96 3.87 17.14 -9.70
C ALA A 96 5.05 16.47 -8.97
N LEU A 97 6.07 17.24 -8.58
CA LEU A 97 7.20 16.75 -7.79
C LEU A 97 6.76 16.24 -6.42
N LEU A 98 5.89 16.97 -5.73
CA LEU A 98 5.36 16.56 -4.42
C LEU A 98 4.56 15.26 -4.52
N THR A 99 3.79 15.09 -5.60
CA THR A 99 3.06 13.86 -5.88
C THR A 99 4.00 12.68 -6.10
N ASP A 100 5.07 12.85 -6.90
CA ASP A 100 6.07 11.80 -7.10
C ASP A 100 6.80 11.45 -5.80
N ALA A 101 7.21 12.45 -5.03
CA ALA A 101 7.87 12.25 -3.74
C ALA A 101 6.98 11.49 -2.73
N LEU A 102 5.69 11.84 -2.65
CA LEU A 102 4.72 11.13 -1.81
C LEU A 102 4.56 9.68 -2.25
N ASN A 103 4.49 9.41 -3.55
CA ASN A 103 4.40 8.04 -4.08
C ASN A 103 5.61 7.20 -3.65
N ARG A 104 6.82 7.75 -3.80
CA ARG A 104 8.07 7.09 -3.39
C ARG A 104 8.09 6.81 -1.89
N LEU A 105 7.71 7.80 -1.08
CA LEU A 105 7.68 7.68 0.38
C LEU A 105 6.71 6.57 0.84
N ILE A 106 5.51 6.54 0.26
CA ILE A 106 4.51 5.52 0.57
C ILE A 106 5.03 4.13 0.19
N ASN A 107 5.60 3.98 -1.00
CA ASN A 107 6.16 2.70 -1.46
C ASN A 107 7.29 2.22 -0.53
N LEU A 108 8.18 3.11 -0.10
CA LEU A 108 9.25 2.77 0.83
C LEU A 108 8.73 2.32 2.19
N LEU A 109 7.73 3.01 2.74
CA LEU A 109 7.11 2.63 4.00
C LEU A 109 6.43 1.27 3.93
N ASP A 110 5.72 1.00 2.83
CA ASP A 110 5.04 -0.27 2.61
C ASP A 110 6.04 -1.42 2.46
N SER A 111 7.15 -1.23 1.74
CA SER A 111 8.24 -2.21 1.65
C SER A 111 8.89 -2.48 3.01
N LEU A 112 9.22 -1.43 3.77
CA LEU A 112 9.85 -1.57 5.09
C LEU A 112 8.93 -2.29 6.09
N LEU A 113 7.63 -2.06 6.01
CA LEU A 113 6.64 -2.79 6.80
C LEU A 113 6.60 -4.28 6.41
N GLY A 114 6.61 -4.57 5.11
CA GLY A 114 6.68 -5.93 4.58
C GLY A 114 7.94 -6.68 5.03
N ASP A 115 9.10 -6.05 4.93
CA ASP A 115 10.40 -6.62 5.31
C ASP A 115 10.46 -6.95 6.80
N GLN A 116 10.01 -6.03 7.67
CA GLN A 116 9.96 -6.29 9.11
C GLN A 116 9.00 -7.43 9.47
N PHE A 117 7.83 -7.48 8.83
CA PHE A 117 6.86 -8.55 9.04
C PHE A 117 7.40 -9.92 8.60
N SER A 118 8.03 -9.95 7.41
CA SER A 118 8.65 -11.16 6.86
C SER A 118 9.77 -11.67 7.75
N ASN A 119 10.70 -10.79 8.14
CA ASN A 119 11.81 -11.14 9.03
C ASN A 119 11.33 -11.69 10.38
N HIS A 120 10.35 -11.02 11.01
CA HIS A 120 9.79 -11.48 12.28
C HIS A 120 9.14 -12.86 12.16
N THR A 121 8.40 -13.11 11.08
CA THR A 121 7.74 -14.39 10.83
C THR A 121 8.76 -15.49 10.53
N SER A 122 9.78 -15.21 9.73
CA SER A 122 10.87 -16.13 9.39
C SER A 122 11.61 -16.60 10.64
N ILE A 123 12.00 -15.68 11.54
CA ILE A 123 12.68 -16.02 12.79
C ILE A 123 11.80 -16.93 13.67
N ARG A 124 10.49 -16.64 13.76
CA ARG A 124 9.55 -17.46 14.54
C ARG A 124 9.40 -18.87 13.97
N LEU A 125 9.31 -19.01 12.64
CA LEU A 125 9.24 -20.31 11.97
C LEU A 125 10.51 -21.12 12.20
N MET A 126 11.68 -20.50 12.05
CA MET A 126 12.97 -21.15 12.27
C MET A 126 13.12 -21.65 13.70
N ARG A 127 12.71 -20.84 14.68
CA ARG A 127 12.71 -21.24 16.10
C ARG A 127 11.73 -22.38 16.37
N HIS A 128 10.55 -22.37 15.75
CA HIS A 128 9.56 -23.43 15.94
C HIS A 128 10.00 -24.75 15.28
N ALA A 129 10.64 -24.70 14.12
CA ALA A 129 11.24 -25.87 13.48
C ALA A 129 12.38 -26.46 14.33
N ALA A 130 13.25 -25.62 14.92
CA ALA A 130 14.30 -26.06 15.82
C ALA A 130 13.78 -26.73 17.11
N THR A 131 12.56 -26.42 17.54
CA THR A 131 11.90 -27.11 18.67
C THR A 131 11.15 -28.39 18.26
N LEU A 132 10.95 -28.64 16.96
CA LEU A 132 10.14 -29.74 16.47
C LEU A 132 10.95 -31.01 16.12
N ASP A 133 12.26 -31.02 16.37
CA ASP A 133 13.19 -31.92 15.68
C ASP A 133 14.16 -32.68 16.60
N LEU A 134 13.70 -33.06 17.79
CA LEU A 134 14.46 -33.99 18.66
C LEU A 134 13.60 -35.14 19.21
N ASP A 135 12.33 -34.90 19.54
CA ASP A 135 11.42 -35.98 20.00
C ASP A 135 10.89 -36.88 18.86
N GLN A 136 11.02 -36.49 17.59
CA GLN A 136 10.55 -37.28 16.44
C GLN A 136 11.66 -37.94 15.61
N PHE A 137 12.94 -37.68 15.92
CA PHE A 137 14.07 -38.36 15.29
C PHE A 137 14.59 -39.57 16.07
N GLU A 138 14.11 -39.80 17.30
CA GLU A 138 14.60 -40.88 18.17
C GLU A 138 13.71 -42.13 18.25
N ASP A 139 12.53 -42.17 17.61
CA ASP A 139 11.72 -43.41 17.58
C ASP A 139 11.67 -44.04 16.17
N SER A 140 12.79 -44.64 15.79
CA SER A 140 12.84 -45.73 14.81
C SER A 140 13.09 -47.05 15.53
N VAL A 141 12.25 -47.40 16.50
CA VAL A 141 12.08 -48.81 16.89
C VAL A 141 11.25 -49.50 15.80
N PHE A 142 11.92 -49.98 14.75
CA PHE A 142 11.42 -51.08 13.91
C PHE A 142 12.61 -51.91 13.38
N TYR A 143 13.11 -52.81 14.23
CA TYR A 143 13.71 -54.08 13.83
C TYR A 143 12.65 -55.19 13.93
#